data_AF-A0A060BV57-F1
#
_entry.id   AF-A0A060BV57-F1
#
_cell.length_a   1.000
_cell.length_b   1.000
_cell.length_c   1.000
_cell.angle_alpha   90.00
_cell.angle_beta   90.00
_cell.angle_gamma   90.00
#
_symmetry.space_group_name_H-M   'P 1'
#
loop_
_entity.id
_entity.type
_entity.pdbx_description
1 polymer ?
#
loop_
_entity_poly.entity_id
_entity_poly.type
_entity_poly.pdbx_seq_one_letter_code
_entity_poly.pdbx_strand_id
1 'polypeptide(L)'
;TETLGFSYKLFENTLGSTEFIRNVITLFADNPRLGQVSPPPPFHALYFAHTRPSDWGPDFEITRDLLVDRLHLNVPLDPAKATMSAIGSCYWFRVDALRPLFAYKWTYEDFLPEGEMGGDGSVSHAIERANGY
;
A
#
# COMPACT_ATOMS: atom_id res chain seq x y z
N THR A 1 -16.46 8.55 13.89
CA THR A 1 -16.25 9.29 12.63
C THR A 1 -15.79 8.30 11.57
N GLU A 2 -15.84 8.66 10.29
CA GLU A 2 -15.42 7.76 9.20
C GLU A 2 -13.95 7.35 9.34
N THR A 3 -13.08 8.28 9.72
CA THR A 3 -11.66 7.99 10.02
C THR A 3 -11.49 6.91 11.08
N LEU A 4 -12.26 6.95 12.17
CA LEU A 4 -12.21 5.92 13.23
C LEU A 4 -12.70 4.56 12.69
N GLY A 5 -13.72 4.54 11.85
CA GLY A 5 -14.21 3.33 11.21
C GLY A 5 -13.18 2.72 10.26
N PHE A 6 -12.50 3.57 9.47
CA PHE A 6 -11.42 3.17 8.58
C PHE A 6 -10.25 2.58 9.36
N SER A 7 -9.75 3.28 10.37
CA SER A 7 -8.68 2.79 11.25
C SER A 7 -9.04 1.46 11.91
N TYR A 8 -10.26 1.35 12.46
CA TYR A 8 -10.75 0.08 13.04
C TYR A 8 -10.69 -1.05 12.01
N LYS A 9 -11.15 -0.83 10.78
CA LYS A 9 -11.08 -1.84 9.71
C LYS A 9 -9.65 -2.22 9.35
N LEU A 10 -8.73 -1.26 9.26
CA LEU A 10 -7.31 -1.56 8.99
C LEU A 10 -6.71 -2.46 10.08
N PHE A 11 -6.97 -2.13 11.36
CA PHE A 11 -6.48 -2.94 12.48
C PHE A 11 -7.09 -4.34 12.50
N GLU A 12 -8.42 -4.47 12.38
CA GLU A 12 -9.09 -5.78 12.37
C GLU A 12 -8.63 -6.64 11.19
N ASN A 13 -8.41 -6.05 10.02
CA ASN A 13 -7.96 -6.75 8.83
C ASN A 13 -6.47 -7.14 8.86
N THR A 14 -5.70 -6.59 9.80
CA THR A 14 -4.26 -6.86 9.92
C THR A 14 -3.94 -7.70 11.15
N LEU A 15 -4.65 -7.48 12.25
CA LEU A 15 -4.36 -8.00 13.60
C LEU A 15 -5.62 -8.49 14.35
N GLY A 16 -6.74 -8.75 13.65
CA GLY A 16 -8.06 -8.93 14.28
C GLY A 16 -8.18 -10.05 15.33
N SER A 17 -7.38 -11.12 15.23
CA SER A 17 -7.34 -12.15 16.29
C SER A 17 -6.05 -12.97 16.28
N THR A 18 -5.83 -13.72 17.36
CA THR A 18 -4.71 -14.68 17.44
C THR A 18 -4.79 -15.72 16.33
N GLU A 19 -5.98 -16.24 16.04
CA GLU A 19 -6.23 -17.23 15.00
C GLU A 19 -5.96 -16.65 13.61
N PHE A 20 -6.39 -15.40 13.36
CA PHE A 20 -6.10 -14.70 12.12
C PHE A 20 -4.59 -14.56 11.90
N ILE A 21 -3.87 -14.08 12.92
CA ILE A 21 -2.40 -13.92 12.86
C ILE A 21 -1.71 -15.26 12.62
N ARG A 22 -2.12 -16.34 13.30
CA ARG A 22 -1.58 -17.69 13.07
C ARG A 22 -1.79 -18.15 11.62
N ASN A 23 -2.95 -17.87 11.04
CA ASN A 23 -3.24 -18.19 9.65
C ASN A 23 -2.34 -17.40 8.68
N VAL A 24 -2.11 -16.11 8.92
CA VAL A 24 -1.19 -15.29 8.11
C VAL A 24 0.25 -15.84 8.20
N ILE A 25 0.74 -16.15 9.41
CA ILE A 25 2.08 -16.73 9.60
C ILE A 25 2.20 -18.08 8.87
N THR A 26 1.19 -18.92 8.97
CA THR A 26 1.14 -20.23 8.28
C THR A 26 1.15 -20.03 6.76
N LEU A 27 0.37 -19.08 6.25
CA LEU A 27 0.36 -18.73 4.83
C LEU A 27 1.75 -18.33 4.32
N PHE A 28 2.50 -17.53 5.07
CA PHE A 28 3.90 -17.23 4.72
C PHE A 28 4.80 -18.47 4.83
N ALA A 29 4.66 -19.30 5.86
CA ALA A 29 5.46 -20.51 6.02
C ALA A 29 5.28 -21.48 4.85
N ASP A 30 4.03 -21.67 4.39
CA ASP A 30 3.68 -22.57 3.30
C ASP A 30 4.02 -22.01 1.91
N ASN A 31 4.20 -20.69 1.80
CA ASN A 31 4.49 -20.02 0.53
C ASN A 31 5.82 -19.25 0.61
N PRO A 32 6.98 -19.90 0.36
CA PRO A 32 8.29 -19.26 0.45
C PRO A 32 8.48 -18.06 -0.50
N ARG A 33 7.73 -18.00 -1.60
CA ARG A 33 7.76 -16.91 -2.60
C ARG A 33 6.74 -15.80 -2.32
N LEU A 34 5.89 -15.95 -1.31
CA LEU A 34 4.91 -14.93 -0.94
C LEU A 34 5.63 -13.74 -0.29
N GLY A 35 5.61 -12.60 -0.99
CA GLY A 35 6.26 -11.38 -0.57
C GLY A 35 5.40 -10.49 0.31
N GLN A 36 4.10 -10.42 0.03
CA GLN A 36 3.14 -9.54 0.70
C GLN A 36 1.76 -10.19 0.78
N VAL A 37 1.03 -9.89 1.86
CA VAL A 37 -0.39 -10.19 2.03
C VAL A 37 -1.06 -8.93 2.56
N SER A 38 -2.05 -8.44 1.82
CA SER A 38 -2.86 -7.29 2.20
C SER A 38 -4.34 -7.66 2.23
N PRO A 39 -5.15 -6.96 3.04
CA PRO A 39 -6.60 -7.11 2.96
C PRO A 39 -7.14 -6.57 1.64
N PRO A 40 -8.38 -6.93 1.26
CA PRO A 40 -9.03 -6.34 0.10
C PRO A 40 -9.15 -4.82 0.27
N PRO A 41 -9.16 -4.05 -0.84
CA PRO A 41 -9.29 -2.61 -0.79
C PRO A 41 -10.60 -2.21 -0.08
N PRO A 42 -10.63 -1.04 0.60
CA PRO A 42 -11.80 -0.56 1.32
C PRO A 42 -13.02 -0.49 0.39
N PHE A 43 -14.12 -1.11 0.82
CA PHE A 43 -15.34 -1.25 0.02
C PHE A 43 -16.59 -0.72 0.76
N HIS A 44 -16.43 0.29 1.62
CA HIS A 44 -17.51 0.83 2.45
C HIS A 44 -17.61 2.36 2.37
N ALA A 45 -18.82 2.89 2.58
CA ALA A 45 -19.10 4.33 2.66
C ALA A 45 -18.47 5.12 1.48
N LEU A 46 -17.93 6.31 1.75
CA LEU A 46 -17.31 7.17 0.73
C LEU A 46 -16.15 6.48 0.00
N TYR A 47 -15.40 5.60 0.68
CA TYR A 47 -14.28 4.90 0.05
C TYR A 47 -14.70 4.03 -1.15
N PHE A 48 -15.94 3.54 -1.18
CA PHE A 48 -16.43 2.76 -2.32
C PHE A 48 -16.34 3.55 -3.64
N ALA A 49 -16.68 4.84 -3.62
CA ALA A 49 -16.60 5.71 -4.79
C ALA A 49 -15.15 6.08 -5.17
N HIS A 50 -14.22 5.97 -4.22
CA HIS A 50 -12.81 6.33 -4.41
C HIS A 50 -11.92 5.14 -4.77
N THR A 51 -12.36 3.91 -4.55
CA THR A 51 -11.58 2.69 -4.84
C THR A 51 -12.09 1.88 -6.03
N ARG A 52 -13.16 2.35 -6.70
CA ARG A 52 -13.78 1.68 -7.85
C ARG A 52 -14.09 2.66 -8.98
N PRO A 53 -13.83 2.30 -10.25
CA PRO A 53 -13.13 1.10 -10.72
C PRO A 53 -11.61 1.17 -10.55
N SER A 54 -11.09 2.33 -10.17
CA SER A 54 -9.68 2.66 -10.06
C SER A 54 -9.46 3.55 -8.83
N ASP A 55 -8.36 3.33 -8.14
CA ASP A 55 -7.96 3.96 -6.87
C ASP A 55 -6.67 4.80 -7.04
N TRP A 56 -6.27 5.08 -8.29
CA TRP A 56 -5.06 5.84 -8.57
C TRP A 56 -5.17 7.32 -8.19
N GLY A 57 -6.33 7.96 -8.36
CA GLY A 57 -6.46 9.41 -8.14
C GLY A 57 -5.35 10.21 -8.86
N PRO A 58 -4.72 11.20 -8.20
CA PRO A 58 -3.56 11.91 -8.74
C PRO A 58 -2.23 11.14 -8.60
N ASP A 59 -2.23 9.94 -8.00
CA ASP A 59 -1.01 9.20 -7.64
C ASP A 59 -0.41 8.40 -8.80
N PHE A 60 -1.13 8.20 -9.92
CA PHE A 60 -0.67 7.33 -11.00
C PHE A 60 0.73 7.69 -11.54
N GLU A 61 0.92 8.94 -11.95
CA GLU A 61 2.16 9.40 -12.59
C GLU A 61 3.32 9.36 -11.59
N ILE A 62 3.12 9.85 -10.35
CA ILE A 62 4.17 9.85 -9.32
C ILE A 62 4.54 8.43 -8.87
N THR A 63 3.59 7.48 -8.85
CA THR A 63 3.88 6.06 -8.59
C THR A 63 4.65 5.42 -9.72
N ARG A 64 4.30 5.72 -10.98
CA ARG A 64 5.07 5.24 -12.13
C ARG A 64 6.51 5.74 -12.06
N ASP A 65 6.71 7.03 -11.83
CA ASP A 65 8.04 7.64 -11.76
C ASP A 65 8.84 7.07 -10.57
N LEU A 66 8.20 6.83 -9.43
CA LEU A 66 8.81 6.13 -8.30
C LEU A 66 9.28 4.71 -8.71
N LEU A 67 8.39 3.91 -9.29
CA LEU A 67 8.69 2.53 -9.66
C LEU A 67 9.79 2.46 -10.72
N VAL A 68 9.67 3.22 -11.80
CA VAL A 68 10.56 3.12 -12.98
C VAL A 68 11.86 3.88 -12.77
N ASP A 69 11.79 5.15 -12.36
CA ASP A 69 12.96 6.04 -12.38
C ASP A 69 13.78 5.95 -11.09
N ARG A 70 13.13 5.74 -9.94
CA ARG A 70 13.82 5.66 -8.64
C ARG A 70 14.14 4.23 -8.22
N LEU A 71 13.18 3.32 -8.36
CA LEU A 71 13.31 1.93 -7.89
C LEU A 71 13.73 0.95 -9.00
N HIS A 72 13.69 1.37 -10.26
CA HIS A 72 14.03 0.56 -11.44
C HIS A 72 13.21 -0.73 -11.58
N LEU A 73 11.97 -0.69 -11.11
CA LEU A 73 10.97 -1.74 -11.21
C LEU A 73 10.07 -1.49 -12.42
N ASN A 74 10.25 -2.31 -13.46
CA ASN A 74 9.46 -2.22 -14.69
C ASN A 74 8.32 -3.23 -14.63
N VAL A 75 7.14 -2.73 -14.26
CA VAL A 75 5.89 -3.50 -14.19
C VAL A 75 4.83 -2.88 -15.09
N PRO A 76 3.90 -3.67 -15.67
CA PRO A 76 2.77 -3.10 -16.40
C PRO A 76 1.85 -2.30 -15.46
N LEU A 77 1.69 -1.00 -15.75
CA LEU A 77 0.78 -0.11 -15.04
C LEU A 77 -0.32 0.37 -16.00
N ASP A 78 -1.54 0.52 -15.49
CA ASP A 78 -2.70 0.94 -16.27
C ASP A 78 -3.61 1.81 -15.39
N PRO A 79 -3.79 3.11 -15.71
CA PRO A 79 -4.57 4.02 -14.88
C PRO A 79 -6.07 3.68 -14.88
N ALA A 80 -6.54 2.89 -15.85
CA ALA A 80 -7.92 2.43 -15.94
C ALA A 80 -8.21 1.19 -15.08
N LYS A 81 -7.19 0.57 -14.48
CA LYS A 81 -7.33 -0.60 -13.59
C LYS A 81 -7.02 -0.21 -12.15
N ALA A 82 -7.71 -0.86 -11.21
CA ALA A 82 -7.36 -0.74 -9.80
C ALA A 82 -5.91 -1.15 -9.55
N THR A 83 -5.28 -0.48 -8.59
CA THR A 83 -3.94 -0.78 -8.12
C THR A 83 -3.93 -2.12 -7.38
N MET A 84 -2.75 -2.72 -7.26
CA MET A 84 -2.52 -3.87 -6.38
C MET A 84 -2.15 -3.44 -4.95
N SER A 85 -2.31 -2.16 -4.61
CA SER A 85 -1.79 -1.59 -3.38
C SER A 85 -2.57 -2.00 -2.13
N ALA A 86 -1.86 -2.07 -1.02
CA ALA A 86 -2.45 -2.17 0.30
C ALA A 86 -2.88 -0.78 0.78
N ILE A 87 -4.07 -0.34 0.37
CA ILE A 87 -4.62 0.97 0.75
C ILE A 87 -4.70 1.10 2.28
N GLY A 88 -4.21 2.23 2.81
CA GLY A 88 -4.09 2.46 4.25
C GLY A 88 -2.82 1.87 4.88
N SER A 89 -1.89 1.37 4.05
CA SER A 89 -0.53 1.00 4.46
C SER A 89 -0.45 0.00 5.64
N CYS A 90 -1.46 -0.86 5.77
CA CYS A 90 -1.54 -1.91 6.80
C CYS A 90 -1.56 -3.29 6.12
N TYR A 91 -0.43 -3.98 6.16
CA TYR A 91 -0.23 -5.26 5.47
C TYR A 91 0.96 -6.03 6.06
N TRP A 92 1.04 -7.32 5.75
CA TRP A 92 2.14 -8.18 6.14
C TRP A 92 3.07 -8.38 4.95
N PHE A 93 4.38 -8.32 5.17
CA PHE A 93 5.35 -8.48 4.10
C PHE A 93 6.64 -9.14 4.57
N ARG A 94 7.39 -9.71 3.63
CA ARG A 94 8.80 -10.08 3.81
C ARG A 94 9.66 -8.88 3.44
N VAL A 95 10.66 -8.58 4.26
CA VAL A 95 11.62 -7.48 4.01
C VAL A 95 12.20 -7.55 2.59
N ASP A 96 12.47 -8.76 2.10
CA ASP A 96 13.00 -9.01 0.77
C ASP A 96 12.09 -8.52 -0.36
N ALA A 97 10.76 -8.54 -0.17
CA ALA A 97 9.79 -8.07 -1.16
C ALA A 97 9.84 -6.55 -1.31
N LEU A 98 10.05 -5.82 -0.21
CA LEU A 98 10.14 -4.36 -0.21
C LEU A 98 11.58 -3.84 -0.21
N ARG A 99 12.57 -4.73 -0.45
CA ARG A 99 13.98 -4.35 -0.43
C ARG A 99 14.32 -3.17 -1.36
N PRO A 100 13.77 -3.06 -2.59
CA PRO A 100 14.03 -1.89 -3.44
C PRO A 100 13.66 -0.58 -2.75
N LEU A 101 12.50 -0.55 -2.08
CA LEU A 101 12.03 0.62 -1.34
C LEU A 101 12.97 0.99 -0.18
N PHE A 102 13.40 0.01 0.62
CA PHE A 102 14.28 0.27 1.76
C PHE A 102 15.74 0.54 1.39
N ALA A 103 16.20 0.01 0.26
CA ALA A 103 17.56 0.22 -0.22
C ALA A 103 17.73 1.59 -0.92
N TYR A 104 16.63 2.21 -1.33
CA TYR A 104 16.65 3.58 -1.84
C TYR A 104 17.09 4.54 -0.74
N LYS A 105 18.00 5.45 -1.07
CA LYS A 105 18.62 6.40 -0.13
C LYS A 105 17.72 7.61 0.09
N TRP A 106 16.57 7.38 0.71
CA TRP A 106 15.63 8.43 1.09
C TRP A 106 16.30 9.51 1.93
N THR A 107 15.90 10.77 1.71
CA THR A 107 16.20 11.87 2.63
C THR A 107 14.91 12.40 3.26
N TYR A 108 15.01 13.17 4.35
CA TYR A 108 13.83 13.74 4.97
C TYR A 108 13.09 14.70 4.03
N GLU A 109 13.81 15.36 3.14
CA GLU A 109 13.30 16.31 2.16
C GLU A 109 12.54 15.64 1.00
N ASP A 110 12.65 14.31 0.83
CA ASP A 110 11.77 13.58 -0.08
C ASP A 110 10.31 13.60 0.41
N PHE A 111 10.09 13.72 1.73
CA PHE A 111 8.78 13.63 2.37
C PHE A 111 8.26 15.00 2.81
N LEU A 112 6.95 15.10 2.96
CA LEU A 112 6.33 16.25 3.62
C LEU A 112 6.70 16.29 5.12
N PRO A 113 6.78 17.47 5.74
CA PRO A 113 7.01 17.57 7.18
C PRO A 113 5.99 16.79 8.01
N GLU A 114 6.42 16.30 9.18
CA GLU A 114 5.55 15.58 10.10
C GLU A 114 4.36 16.45 10.52
N GLY A 115 3.15 15.86 10.51
CA GLY A 115 1.90 16.59 10.78
C GLY A 115 1.34 17.39 9.60
N GLU A 116 2.06 17.48 8.48
CA GLU A 116 1.66 18.21 7.27
C GLU A 116 1.27 17.27 6.12
N MET A 117 0.80 16.05 6.43
CA MET A 117 0.30 15.15 5.38
C MET A 117 -0.84 15.84 4.62
N GLY A 118 -0.57 16.16 3.35
CA GLY A 118 -1.55 16.73 2.44
C GLY A 118 -2.49 15.67 1.88
N GLY A 119 -3.30 16.06 0.90
CA GLY A 119 -4.00 15.10 0.05
C GLY A 119 -3.04 14.30 -0.84
N ASP A 120 -3.62 13.42 -1.65
CA ASP A 120 -2.93 12.58 -2.63
C ASP A 120 -1.97 13.38 -3.55
N GLY A 121 -0.97 12.69 -4.11
CA GLY A 121 0.04 13.25 -5.02
C GLY A 121 1.41 13.49 -4.38
N SER A 122 1.63 13.05 -3.13
CA SER A 122 2.95 13.09 -2.48
C SER A 122 3.71 11.76 -2.63
N VAL A 123 5.01 11.76 -2.33
CA VAL A 123 5.81 10.53 -2.36
C VAL A 123 5.26 9.45 -1.43
N SER A 124 4.65 9.82 -0.30
CA SER A 124 4.05 8.88 0.64
C SER A 124 2.89 8.11 0.00
N HIS A 125 2.05 8.80 -0.76
CA HIS A 125 0.96 8.19 -1.51
C HIS A 125 1.51 7.33 -2.66
N ALA A 126 2.57 7.80 -3.32
CA ALA A 126 3.25 7.03 -4.36
C ALA A 126 3.78 5.70 -3.81
N ILE A 127 4.40 5.71 -2.62
CA ILE A 127 4.89 4.51 -1.91
C ILE A 127 3.73 3.59 -1.52
N GLU A 128 2.62 4.13 -1.02
CA GLU A 128 1.42 3.33 -0.73
C GLU A 128 0.94 2.60 -1.99
N ARG A 129 0.77 3.31 -3.12
CA ARG A 129 0.34 2.71 -4.38
C ARG A 129 1.34 1.72 -4.96
N ALA A 130 2.64 1.95 -4.74
CA ALA A 130 3.72 1.12 -5.25
C ALA A 130 3.87 -0.23 -4.51
N ASN A 131 3.42 -0.34 -3.25
CA ASN A 131 3.74 -1.50 -2.40
C ASN A 131 3.24 -2.86 -2.93
N GLY A 132 2.28 -2.86 -3.87
CA GLY A 132 1.74 -4.07 -4.48
C GLY A 132 2.51 -4.59 -5.70
N TYR A 133 3.59 -3.92 -6.11
CA TYR A 133 4.35 -4.19 -7.34
C TYR A 133 5.80 -4.56 -7.03
#